data_AF-A0A352SKI9-F1
#
_entry.id   AF-A0A352SKI9-F1
#
_cell.length_a   1.000
_cell.length_b   1.000
_cell.length_c   1.000
_cell.angle_alpha   90.00
_cell.angle_beta   90.00
_cell.angle_gamma   90.00
#
_symmetry.space_group_name_H-M   'P 1'
#
loop_
_entity.id
_entity.type
_entity.pdbx_description
1 polymer ?
#
loop_
_entity_poly.entity_id
_entity_poly.type
_entity_poly.pdbx_seq_one_letter_code
_entity_poly.pdbx_strand_id
1 'polypeptide(L)' 'MNRGTVVITGGAGFLGSHLCDYYISRDWKVIAI' A
#
# COMPACT_ATOMS: atom_id res chain seq x y z
N MET A 1 12.19 -10.58 -6.97
CA MET A 1 12.97 -9.74 -6.03
C MET A 1 12.10 -9.53 -4.81
N ASN A 2 12.60 -9.77 -3.59
CA ASN A 2 11.76 -9.67 -2.39
C ASN A 2 11.45 -8.18 -2.12
N ARG A 3 10.26 -7.69 -2.50
CA ARG A 3 9.83 -6.32 -2.24
C ARG A 3 9.46 -6.17 -0.76
N GLY A 4 9.58 -4.93 -0.26
CA GLY A 4 9.30 -4.63 1.15
C GLY A 4 7.83 -4.77 1.52
N THR A 5 7.55 -4.70 2.83
CA THR A 5 6.20 -4.53 3.37
C THR A 5 5.99 -3.06 3.75
N VAL A 6 4.85 -2.49 3.40
CA VAL A 6 4.45 -1.12 3.75
C VAL A 6 3.17 -1.13 4.58
N VAL A 7 3.12 -0.31 5.63
CA VAL A 7 1.92 -0.08 6.45
C VAL A 7 1.36 1.30 6.07
N ILE A 8 0.07 1.35 5.72
CA ILE A 8 -0.63 2.57 5.33
C ILE A 8 -1.79 2.79 6.30
N THR A 9 -1.75 3.87 7.09
CA THR A 9 -2.87 4.27 7.94
C THR A 9 -3.89 5.08 7.15
N GLY A 10 -5.18 4.88 7.42
CA GLY A 10 -6.26 5.50 6.63
C GLY A 10 -6.32 4.98 5.20
N GLY A 11 -5.97 3.70 4.99
CA GLY A 11 -5.84 3.10 3.65
C GLY A 11 -7.12 3.11 2.79
N ALA A 12 -8.29 3.32 3.39
CA ALA A 12 -9.55 3.49 2.67
C ALA A 12 -9.89 4.96 2.30
N GLY A 13 -9.11 5.94 2.76
CA GLY A 13 -9.30 7.36 2.44
C GLY A 13 -8.82 7.72 1.03
N PHE A 14 -9.16 8.92 0.55
CA PHE A 14 -8.85 9.38 -0.82
C PHE A 14 -7.38 9.15 -1.21
N LEU A 15 -6.42 9.59 -0.40
CA LEU A 15 -5.00 9.39 -0.68
C LEU A 15 -4.53 7.98 -0.33
N GLY A 16 -5.05 7.41 0.77
CA GLY A 16 -4.65 6.10 1.26
C GLY A 16 -4.90 4.98 0.24
N SER A 17 -6.05 5.00 -0.42
CA SER A 17 -6.43 3.99 -1.41
C SER A 17 -5.52 4.02 -2.64
N HIS A 18 -5.20 5.21 -3.14
CA HIS A 18 -4.28 5.37 -4.27
C HIS A 18 -2.85 4.97 -3.91
N LEU A 19 -2.44 5.19 -2.66
CA LEU A 19 -1.14 4.76 -2.16
C LEU A 19 -1.07 3.22 -2.07
N CYS A 20 -2.14 2.56 -1.62
CA CYS A 20 -2.25 1.10 -1.63
C CYS A 20 -2.06 0.56 -3.06
N ASP A 21 -2.81 1.06 -4.04
CA ASP A 21 -2.70 0.64 -5.45
C ASP A 21 -1.30 0.89 -6.03
N TYR A 22 -0.69 2.03 -5.69
CA TYR A 22 0.67 2.38 -6.11
C TYR A 22 1.72 1.37 -5.62
N TYR A 23 1.60 0.87 -4.39
CA TYR A 23 2.53 -0.12 -3.84
C TYR A 23 2.21 -1.55 -4.30
N ILE A 24 0.93 -1.92 -4.41
CA ILE A 24 0.50 -3.21 -4.96
C ILE A 24 0.98 -3.38 -6.39
N SER A 25 0.83 -2.36 -7.26
CA SER A 25 1.33 -2.38 -8.65
C SER A 25 2.85 -2.49 -8.77
N ARG A 26 3.57 -2.22 -7.67
CA ARG A 26 5.01 -2.41 -7.55
C ARG A 26 5.36 -3.72 -6.86
N ASP A 27 4.41 -4.65 -6.69
CA ASP A 27 4.64 -5.96 -6.09
C ASP A 27 5.08 -5.90 -4.62
N TRP A 28 4.72 -4.83 -3.90
CA TRP A 28 4.91 -4.72 -2.45
C TRP A 28 3.77 -5.38 -1.69
N LYS A 29 4.06 -5.91 -0.50
CA LYS A 29 3.03 -6.31 0.47
C LYS A 29 2.49 -5.07 1.18
N VAL A 30 1.19 -4.81 1.07
CA VAL A 30 0.52 -3.67 1.71
C VAL A 30 -0.31 -4.16 2.91
N ILE A 31 -0.17 -3.48 4.05
CA ILE A 31 -1.03 -3.64 5.23
C ILE A 31 -1.71 -2.30 5.48
N ALA A 32 -3.02 -2.23 5.30
CA ALA A 32 -3.81 -1.04 5.58
C ALA A 32 -4.42 -1.12 6.99
N ILE A 33 -4.34 -0.02 7.76
CA ILE A 33 -4.97 0.14 9.09
C ILE A 33 -5.93 1.33 9.04
#